data_AF-A0A0J8CWM8-F1
#
_entry.id   AF-A0A0J8CWM8-F1
#
_cell.length_a   1.000
_cell.length_b   1.000
_cell.length_c   1.000
_cell.angle_alpha   90.00
_cell.angle_beta   90.00
_cell.angle_gamma   90.00
#
_symmetry.space_group_name_H-M   'P 1'
#
loop_
_entity.id
_entity.type
_entity.pdbx_description
1 polymer ?
#
loop_
_entity_poly.entity_id
_entity_poly.type
_entity_poly.pdbx_seq_one_letter_code
_entity_poly.pdbx_strand_id
1 'polypeptide(L)'
;MGSDGTDNLSLDSIRKTLIGLEDTIIYSLIERSKLPLNSPAYKSSPFPGFHGSLMQLLVKGTEAVQAQFGRYQSPEEVPFFPDNLPPPIVHPSQNCSQKLPAAAASVNVSKDIWDFYVNKLLPQLATEGDDGNYVLSVASDLVCLQALSRRIHYGKYVAEVKFINETEAYTTAIRAQDKDTIMNLLTDTKVEAMVKQRVAKKAMVFGAEVTLSDSNGSNTNNYKVEPSVVSRLYDEWVIPLTKVVEVDYLLKRLE
;
A
#
# COMPACT_ATOMS: atom_id res chain seq x y z
N MET A 1 25.86 12.27 -25.47
CA MET A 1 25.88 10.95 -24.79
C MET A 1 24.46 10.70 -24.30
N GLY A 2 23.68 9.94 -25.07
CA GLY A 2 22.32 9.57 -24.68
C GLY A 2 22.42 8.50 -23.59
N SER A 3 21.87 8.78 -22.42
CA SER A 3 21.60 7.74 -21.44
C SER A 3 20.39 6.96 -21.94
N ASP A 4 20.64 5.74 -22.37
CA ASP A 4 19.60 4.75 -22.66
C ASP A 4 18.64 4.67 -21.46
N GLY A 5 17.36 4.94 -21.69
CA GLY A 5 16.30 4.98 -20.66
C GLY A 5 15.91 3.62 -20.10
N THR A 6 16.78 2.62 -20.20
CA THR A 6 16.55 1.22 -19.80
C THR A 6 17.01 0.92 -18.38
N ASP A 7 17.71 1.84 -17.71
CA ASP A 7 18.32 1.59 -16.39
C ASP A 7 17.36 1.74 -15.18
N ASN A 8 16.09 2.10 -15.43
CA ASN A 8 15.16 2.41 -14.34
C ASN A 8 14.51 1.16 -13.68
N LEU A 9 14.50 -0.02 -14.31
CA LEU A 9 13.72 -1.19 -13.83
C LEU A 9 14.64 -2.28 -13.25
N SER A 10 15.62 -1.90 -12.43
CA SER A 10 16.47 -2.87 -11.75
C SER A 10 15.78 -3.44 -10.50
N LEU A 11 16.02 -4.72 -10.20
CA LEU A 11 15.59 -5.36 -8.95
C LEU A 11 16.03 -4.54 -7.73
N ASP A 12 17.21 -3.93 -7.79
CA ASP A 12 17.75 -3.12 -6.70
C ASP A 12 17.01 -1.81 -6.50
N SER A 13 16.61 -1.13 -7.59
CA SER A 13 15.77 0.07 -7.53
C SER A 13 14.41 -0.24 -6.92
N ILE A 14 13.75 -1.31 -7.40
CA ILE A 14 12.47 -1.77 -6.86
C ILE A 14 12.60 -2.13 -5.38
N ARG A 15 13.65 -2.87 -5.00
CA ARG A 15 13.90 -3.24 -3.61
C ARG A 15 14.07 -2.01 -2.72
N LYS A 16 14.83 -1.00 -3.17
CA LYS A 16 14.99 0.27 -2.43
C LYS A 16 13.66 0.99 -2.24
N THR A 17 12.82 1.08 -3.28
CA THR A 17 11.49 1.68 -3.19
C THR A 17 10.60 0.92 -2.22
N LEU A 18 10.54 -0.41 -2.31
CA LEU A 18 9.76 -1.25 -1.39
C LEU A 18 10.19 -1.08 0.07
N ILE A 19 11.51 -0.99 0.33
CA ILE A 19 12.06 -0.73 1.67
C ILE A 19 11.64 0.66 2.18
N GLY A 20 11.64 1.69 1.33
CA GLY A 20 11.17 3.04 1.72
C GLY A 20 9.66 3.10 1.98
N LEU A 21 8.88 2.32 1.23
CA LEU A 21 7.44 2.19 1.47
C LEU A 21 7.13 1.48 2.80
N GLU A 22 7.98 0.56 3.26
CA GLU A 22 7.87 0.01 4.62
C GLU A 22 7.95 1.11 5.69
N ASP A 23 8.90 2.04 5.55
CA ASP A 23 9.05 3.14 6.50
C ASP A 23 7.82 4.04 6.48
N THR A 24 7.34 4.37 5.28
CA THR A 24 6.13 5.19 5.08
C THR A 24 4.91 4.58 5.74
N ILE A 25 4.69 3.27 5.56
CA ILE A 25 3.59 2.54 6.21
C ILE A 25 3.74 2.63 7.72
N ILE A 26 4.91 2.29 8.28
CA ILE A 26 5.11 2.29 9.73
C ILE A 26 4.87 3.68 10.33
N TYR A 27 5.40 4.73 9.74
CA TYR A 27 5.15 6.10 10.21
C TYR A 27 3.67 6.48 10.12
N SER A 28 2.99 6.14 9.02
CA SER A 28 1.55 6.42 8.89
C SER A 28 0.72 5.73 9.98
N LEU A 29 1.04 4.48 10.32
CA LEU A 29 0.38 3.74 11.40
C LEU A 29 0.66 4.36 12.77
N ILE A 30 1.90 4.80 13.01
CA ILE A 30 2.26 5.52 14.25
C ILE A 30 1.45 6.80 14.39
N GLU A 31 1.31 7.60 13.33
CA GLU A 31 0.50 8.81 13.40
C GLU A 31 -0.98 8.49 13.63
N ARG A 32 -1.53 7.47 12.94
CA ARG A 32 -2.94 7.09 13.13
C ARG A 32 -3.23 6.55 14.53
N SER A 33 -2.29 5.82 15.14
CA SER A 33 -2.45 5.23 16.48
C SER A 33 -2.58 6.27 17.60
N LYS A 34 -2.18 7.53 17.36
CA LYS A 34 -2.32 8.63 18.33
C LYS A 34 -3.76 9.12 18.49
N LEU A 35 -4.63 8.77 17.55
CA LEU A 35 -6.03 9.18 17.53
C LEU A 35 -6.90 7.98 17.95
N PRO A 36 -7.96 8.19 18.73
CA PRO A 36 -8.87 7.11 19.08
C PRO A 36 -9.61 6.60 17.83
N LEU A 37 -10.41 5.55 18.01
CA LEU A 37 -11.16 4.95 16.92
C LEU A 37 -12.08 5.98 16.27
N ASN A 38 -12.73 6.87 17.02
CA ASN A 38 -13.59 7.90 16.43
C ASN A 38 -14.69 7.30 15.53
N SER A 39 -15.33 6.24 16.05
CA SER A 39 -16.36 5.45 15.38
C SER A 39 -17.41 6.23 14.56
N PRO A 40 -17.90 7.41 14.99
CA PRO A 40 -18.84 8.19 14.18
C PRO A 40 -18.34 8.54 12.77
N ALA A 41 -17.03 8.69 12.58
CA ALA A 41 -16.44 9.04 11.28
C ALA A 41 -16.67 7.98 10.19
N TYR A 42 -16.91 6.72 10.58
CA TYR A 42 -17.07 5.59 9.67
C TYR A 42 -18.52 5.16 9.48
N LYS A 43 -19.45 5.71 10.27
CA LYS A 43 -20.88 5.43 10.16
C LYS A 43 -21.50 6.22 9.02
N SER A 44 -22.41 5.56 8.29
CA SER A 44 -23.15 6.23 7.22
C SER A 44 -23.98 7.38 7.78
N SER A 45 -23.86 8.54 7.16
CA SER A 45 -24.55 9.78 7.52
C SER A 45 -25.01 10.52 6.26
N PRO A 46 -26.08 11.33 6.35
CA PRO A 46 -26.49 12.18 5.25
C PRO A 46 -25.61 13.45 5.20
N PHE A 47 -24.94 13.67 4.07
CA PHE A 47 -24.21 14.90 3.76
C PHE A 47 -24.87 15.60 2.55
N PRO A 48 -24.69 16.92 2.36
CA PRO A 48 -25.21 17.60 1.18
C PRO A 48 -24.69 16.94 -0.12
N GLY A 49 -25.61 16.33 -0.89
CA GLY A 49 -25.27 15.66 -2.16
C GLY A 49 -24.56 14.31 -2.02
N PHE A 50 -24.41 13.76 -0.81
CA PHE A 50 -23.73 12.48 -0.59
C PHE A 50 -24.32 11.71 0.59
N HIS A 51 -24.53 10.40 0.42
CA HIS A 51 -24.96 9.51 1.51
C HIS A 51 -23.90 8.43 1.72
N GLY A 52 -23.23 8.46 2.87
CA GLY A 52 -22.12 7.57 3.20
C GLY A 52 -21.38 8.04 4.45
N SER A 53 -20.22 7.48 4.74
CA SER A 53 -19.44 7.89 5.91
C SER A 53 -18.60 9.15 5.64
N LEU A 54 -18.18 9.85 6.70
CA LEU A 54 -17.22 10.96 6.58
C LEU A 54 -15.94 10.49 5.89
N MET A 55 -15.51 9.25 6.20
CA MET A 55 -14.38 8.61 5.54
C MET A 55 -14.56 8.55 4.01
N GLN A 56 -15.68 8.00 3.54
CA GLN A 56 -15.93 7.91 2.11
C GLN A 56 -16.00 9.29 1.45
N LEU A 57 -16.62 10.28 2.11
CA LEU A 57 -16.74 11.64 1.59
C LEU A 57 -15.36 12.29 1.41
N LEU A 58 -14.51 12.24 2.44
CA LEU A 58 -13.18 12.85 2.41
C LEU A 58 -12.27 12.18 1.39
N VAL A 59 -12.26 10.85 1.35
CA VAL A 59 -11.45 10.10 0.40
C VAL A 59 -11.88 10.44 -1.03
N LYS A 60 -13.17 10.34 -1.37
CA LYS A 60 -13.67 10.72 -2.71
C LYS A 60 -13.28 12.14 -3.11
N GLY A 61 -13.44 13.11 -2.20
CA GLY A 61 -13.06 14.50 -2.47
C GLY A 61 -11.56 14.66 -2.73
N THR A 62 -10.73 13.99 -1.94
CA THR A 62 -9.27 14.07 -2.05
C THR A 62 -8.76 13.36 -3.29
N GLU A 63 -9.30 12.18 -3.62
CA GLU A 63 -8.97 11.46 -4.85
C GLU A 63 -9.38 12.26 -6.09
N ALA A 64 -10.54 12.93 -6.08
CA ALA A 64 -10.94 13.79 -7.19
C ALA A 64 -9.94 14.92 -7.44
N VAL A 65 -9.47 15.60 -6.39
CA VAL A 65 -8.41 16.62 -6.51
C VAL A 65 -7.11 15.99 -7.04
N GLN A 66 -6.67 14.87 -6.47
CA GLN A 66 -5.43 14.21 -6.89
C GLN A 66 -5.47 13.71 -8.34
N ALA A 67 -6.64 13.27 -8.82
CA ALA A 67 -6.87 12.87 -10.20
C ALA A 67 -6.67 14.03 -11.19
N GLN A 68 -7.15 15.24 -10.85
CA GLN A 68 -6.93 16.44 -11.65
C GLN A 68 -5.44 16.77 -11.84
N PHE A 69 -4.60 16.42 -10.87
CA PHE A 69 -3.15 16.62 -10.94
C PHE A 69 -2.39 15.37 -11.45
N GLY A 70 -3.10 14.39 -12.02
CA GLY A 70 -2.49 13.26 -12.72
C GLY A 70 -1.95 12.16 -11.81
N ARG A 71 -2.27 12.14 -10.50
CA ARG A 71 -1.76 11.13 -9.56
C ARG A 71 -1.98 9.70 -10.06
N TYR A 72 -3.19 9.39 -10.54
CA TYR A 72 -3.59 8.05 -10.97
C TYR A 72 -3.20 7.71 -12.42
N GLN A 73 -2.29 8.49 -13.02
CA GLN A 73 -1.64 8.11 -14.28
C GLN A 73 -0.50 7.11 -14.05
N SER A 74 0.07 7.08 -12.83
CA SER A 74 1.10 6.13 -12.43
C SER A 74 0.48 4.76 -12.08
N PRO A 75 0.98 3.63 -12.62
CA PRO A 75 0.40 2.31 -12.39
C PRO A 75 0.30 1.86 -10.92
N GLU A 76 1.19 2.33 -10.05
CA GLU A 76 1.16 2.03 -8.62
C GLU A 76 0.21 2.91 -7.80
N GLU A 77 -0.26 4.03 -8.36
CA GLU A 77 -1.21 4.92 -7.71
C GLU A 77 -2.62 4.49 -8.13
N VAL A 78 -3.31 3.74 -7.27
CA VAL A 78 -4.62 3.15 -7.56
C VAL A 78 -5.69 3.78 -6.66
N PRO A 79 -6.76 4.38 -7.22
CA PRO A 79 -7.80 5.02 -6.43
C PRO A 79 -8.71 4.00 -5.75
N PHE A 80 -9.27 4.37 -4.60
CA PHE A 80 -10.28 3.60 -3.88
C PHE A 80 -11.69 3.80 -4.46
N PHE A 81 -11.96 4.98 -5.01
CA PHE A 81 -13.22 5.32 -5.69
C PHE A 81 -12.94 5.74 -7.13
N PRO A 82 -12.69 4.77 -8.05
CA PRO A 82 -12.39 5.08 -9.45
C PRO A 82 -13.58 5.68 -10.21
N ASP A 83 -14.80 5.50 -9.72
CA ASP A 83 -16.01 5.95 -10.39
C ASP A 83 -16.09 7.48 -10.43
N ASN A 84 -16.23 8.04 -11.62
CA ASN A 84 -16.40 9.48 -11.87
C ASN A 84 -15.22 10.37 -11.42
N LEU A 85 -13.99 9.85 -11.43
CA LEU A 85 -12.81 10.70 -11.23
C LEU A 85 -12.70 11.74 -12.37
N PRO A 86 -12.41 13.01 -12.06
CA PRO A 86 -12.23 14.04 -13.08
C PRO A 86 -10.98 13.74 -13.93
N PRO A 87 -10.97 14.14 -15.21
CA PRO A 87 -9.81 13.97 -16.06
C PRO A 87 -8.63 14.83 -15.55
N PRO A 88 -7.38 14.37 -15.77
CA PRO A 88 -6.19 15.13 -15.40
C PRO A 88 -6.10 16.43 -16.21
N ILE A 89 -5.89 17.53 -15.50
CA ILE A 89 -5.69 18.88 -16.05
C ILE A 89 -4.22 19.07 -16.41
N VAL A 90 -3.32 18.48 -15.62
CA VAL A 90 -1.87 18.57 -15.82
C VAL A 90 -1.41 17.44 -16.75
N HIS A 91 -0.59 17.78 -17.75
CA HIS A 91 0.01 16.79 -18.63
C HIS A 91 1.05 15.93 -17.88
N PRO A 92 1.07 14.61 -18.11
CA PRO A 92 2.08 13.74 -17.51
C PRO A 92 3.48 14.18 -17.90
N SER A 93 4.42 14.17 -16.96
CA SER A 93 5.82 14.36 -17.31
C SER A 93 6.29 13.15 -18.14
N GLN A 94 7.00 13.39 -19.24
CA GLN A 94 7.49 12.33 -20.15
C GLN A 94 8.42 11.31 -19.47
N ASN A 95 8.92 11.64 -18.28
CA ASN A 95 9.84 10.81 -17.49
C ASN A 95 9.13 10.01 -16.39
N CYS A 96 7.82 10.19 -16.23
CA CYS A 96 7.05 9.51 -15.19
C CYS A 96 6.42 8.24 -15.76
N SER A 97 6.89 7.10 -15.28
CA SER A 97 6.38 5.74 -15.54
C SER A 97 7.11 4.98 -16.65
N GLN A 98 7.74 3.89 -16.23
CA GLN A 98 8.01 2.77 -17.12
C GLN A 98 6.69 2.24 -17.65
N LYS A 99 6.60 2.09 -18.97
CA LYS A 99 5.38 1.60 -19.62
C LYS A 99 5.19 0.12 -19.29
N LEU A 100 4.38 -0.17 -18.28
CA LEU A 100 3.80 -1.49 -18.09
C LEU A 100 2.71 -1.72 -19.16
N PRO A 101 2.47 -2.96 -19.61
CA PRO A 101 1.36 -3.25 -20.53
C PRO A 101 0.03 -2.81 -19.95
N ALA A 102 -0.83 -2.19 -20.77
CA ALA A 102 -2.03 -1.50 -20.30
C ALA A 102 -3.01 -2.44 -19.57
N ALA A 103 -3.24 -3.65 -20.10
CA ALA A 103 -4.11 -4.64 -19.48
C ALA A 103 -3.60 -5.06 -18.09
N ALA A 104 -2.31 -5.36 -17.97
CA ALA A 104 -1.66 -5.73 -16.71
C ALA A 104 -1.59 -4.54 -15.72
N ALA A 105 -1.39 -3.31 -16.21
CA ALA A 105 -1.38 -2.11 -15.39
C ALA A 105 -2.73 -1.81 -14.71
N SER A 106 -3.84 -2.31 -15.27
CA SER A 106 -5.21 -2.11 -14.75
C SER A 106 -5.55 -2.91 -13.50
N VAL A 107 -4.68 -3.82 -13.04
CA VAL A 107 -4.92 -4.63 -11.83
C VAL A 107 -5.15 -3.74 -10.61
N ASN A 108 -6.21 -4.05 -9.87
CA ASN A 108 -6.69 -3.23 -8.76
C ASN A 108 -7.31 -4.11 -7.67
N VAL A 109 -6.69 -4.10 -6.48
CA VAL A 109 -7.17 -4.76 -5.25
C VAL A 109 -7.56 -3.73 -4.17
N SER A 110 -7.85 -2.48 -4.53
CA SER A 110 -8.12 -1.39 -3.58
C SER A 110 -9.35 -1.66 -2.70
N LYS A 111 -10.33 -2.43 -3.18
CA LYS A 111 -11.49 -2.86 -2.38
C LYS A 111 -11.08 -3.79 -1.24
N ASP A 112 -10.23 -4.77 -1.50
CA ASP A 112 -9.72 -5.68 -0.48
C ASP A 112 -8.85 -4.93 0.52
N ILE A 113 -8.06 -3.96 0.04
CA ILE A 113 -7.24 -3.08 0.88
C ILE A 113 -8.11 -2.25 1.82
N TRP A 114 -9.17 -1.64 1.28
CA TRP A 114 -10.13 -0.87 2.06
C TRP A 114 -10.81 -1.74 3.12
N ASP A 115 -11.29 -2.92 2.73
CA ASP A 115 -12.00 -3.84 3.62
C ASP A 115 -11.13 -4.28 4.79
N PHE A 116 -9.92 -4.79 4.54
CA PHE A 116 -9.06 -5.22 5.65
C PHE A 116 -8.65 -4.03 6.52
N TYR A 117 -8.38 -2.86 5.92
CA TYR A 117 -7.96 -1.69 6.69
C TYR A 117 -9.04 -1.29 7.69
N VAL A 118 -10.26 -1.06 7.20
CA VAL A 118 -11.37 -0.56 8.02
C VAL A 118 -11.87 -1.63 9.00
N ASN A 119 -12.02 -2.88 8.54
CA ASN A 119 -12.71 -3.92 9.32
C ASN A 119 -11.77 -4.76 10.18
N LYS A 120 -10.46 -4.76 9.93
CA LYS A 120 -9.49 -5.60 10.65
C LYS A 120 -8.36 -4.78 11.27
N LEU A 121 -7.68 -3.94 10.51
CA LEU A 121 -6.48 -3.24 10.99
C LEU A 121 -6.83 -2.09 11.95
N LEU A 122 -7.76 -1.22 11.54
CA LEU A 122 -8.09 -0.01 12.27
C LEU A 122 -8.56 -0.27 13.71
N PRO A 123 -9.45 -1.25 14.00
CA PRO A 123 -9.83 -1.60 15.38
C PRO A 123 -8.69 -2.15 16.25
N GLN A 124 -7.62 -2.65 15.64
CA GLN A 124 -6.43 -3.14 16.36
C GLN A 124 -5.38 -2.03 16.54
N LEU A 125 -5.44 -0.98 15.71
CA LEU A 125 -4.49 0.11 15.68
C LEU A 125 -4.92 1.28 16.58
N ALA A 126 -6.20 1.62 16.56
CA ALA A 126 -6.76 2.75 17.31
C ALA A 126 -7.42 2.28 18.60
N THR A 127 -7.18 2.99 19.69
CA THR A 127 -7.86 2.72 20.97
C THR A 127 -9.33 3.07 20.88
N GLU A 128 -10.18 2.29 21.55
CA GLU A 128 -11.60 2.62 21.68
C GLU A 128 -11.76 4.00 22.33
N GLY A 129 -12.56 4.87 21.72
CA GLY A 129 -12.75 6.22 22.20
C GLY A 129 -13.27 7.18 21.13
N ASP A 130 -13.59 8.39 21.58
CA ASP A 130 -14.03 9.50 20.75
C ASP A 130 -13.46 10.80 21.33
N ASP A 131 -12.63 11.49 20.56
CA ASP A 131 -12.05 12.79 20.93
C ASP A 131 -12.59 13.93 20.05
N GLY A 132 -13.57 13.65 19.19
CA GLY A 132 -14.15 14.61 18.24
C GLY A 132 -13.28 14.93 17.02
N ASN A 133 -12.04 14.43 16.92
CA ASN A 133 -11.11 14.74 15.83
C ASN A 133 -11.36 13.86 14.58
N TYR A 134 -12.60 13.84 14.09
CA TYR A 134 -13.05 12.94 13.03
C TYR A 134 -12.34 13.19 11.68
N VAL A 135 -12.21 14.45 11.28
CA VAL A 135 -11.56 14.82 10.02
C VAL A 135 -10.08 14.46 10.04
N LEU A 136 -9.40 14.71 11.17
CA LEU A 136 -7.99 14.37 11.33
C LEU A 136 -7.78 12.84 11.30
N SER A 137 -8.68 12.08 11.94
CA SER A 137 -8.66 10.62 11.92
C SER A 137 -8.77 10.08 10.50
N VAL A 138 -9.80 10.52 9.77
CA VAL A 138 -10.02 10.12 8.37
C VAL A 138 -8.89 10.55 7.44
N ALA A 139 -8.31 11.74 7.64
CA ALA A 139 -7.15 12.17 6.86
C ALA A 139 -5.93 11.28 7.12
N SER A 140 -5.70 10.88 8.38
CA SER A 140 -4.65 9.93 8.76
C SER A 140 -4.92 8.53 8.20
N ASP A 141 -6.19 8.10 8.18
CA ASP A 141 -6.61 6.84 7.56
C ASP A 141 -6.28 6.82 6.07
N LEU A 142 -6.56 7.91 5.36
CA LEU A 142 -6.27 8.03 3.93
C LEU A 142 -4.75 7.93 3.65
N VAL A 143 -3.90 8.52 4.50
CA VAL A 143 -2.45 8.38 4.37
C VAL A 143 -2.02 6.92 4.52
N CYS A 144 -2.56 6.20 5.50
CA CYS A 144 -2.30 4.77 5.68
C CYS A 144 -2.74 3.96 4.47
N LEU A 145 -3.99 4.17 4.03
CA LEU A 145 -4.58 3.49 2.88
C LEU A 145 -3.78 3.70 1.60
N GLN A 146 -3.35 4.94 1.32
CA GLN A 146 -2.55 5.24 0.13
C GLN A 146 -1.16 4.61 0.21
N ALA A 147 -0.51 4.62 1.38
CA ALA A 147 0.77 3.95 1.57
C ALA A 147 0.68 2.43 1.37
N LEU A 148 -0.36 1.80 1.93
CA LEU A 148 -0.64 0.37 1.76
C LEU A 148 -0.97 0.03 0.30
N SER A 149 -1.86 0.80 -0.33
CA SER A 149 -2.23 0.65 -1.73
C SER A 149 -1.02 0.73 -2.64
N ARG A 150 -0.17 1.75 -2.46
CA ARG A 150 1.04 1.90 -3.26
C ARG A 150 1.99 0.72 -3.07
N ARG A 151 2.23 0.29 -1.82
CA ARG A 151 3.12 -0.85 -1.52
C ARG A 151 2.63 -2.16 -2.14
N ILE A 152 1.34 -2.42 -2.07
CA ILE A 152 0.72 -3.65 -2.59
C ILE A 152 0.71 -3.62 -4.12
N HIS A 153 0.26 -2.52 -4.72
CA HIS A 153 0.21 -2.38 -6.18
C HIS A 153 1.60 -2.21 -6.82
N TYR A 154 2.65 -1.89 -6.05
CA TYR A 154 4.02 -1.98 -6.54
C TYR A 154 4.42 -3.41 -6.96
N GLY A 155 3.63 -4.43 -6.55
CA GLY A 155 3.70 -5.79 -7.07
C GLY A 155 3.65 -5.86 -8.60
N LYS A 156 3.03 -4.90 -9.29
CA LYS A 156 3.05 -4.81 -10.77
C LYS A 156 4.47 -4.72 -11.33
N TYR A 157 5.32 -3.89 -10.73
CA TYR A 157 6.72 -3.75 -11.15
C TYR A 157 7.56 -4.97 -10.74
N VAL A 158 7.28 -5.55 -9.57
CA VAL A 158 7.93 -6.78 -9.11
C VAL A 158 7.67 -7.93 -10.09
N ALA A 159 6.40 -8.11 -10.46
CA ALA A 159 5.97 -9.10 -11.44
C ALA A 159 6.64 -8.87 -12.79
N GLU A 160 6.70 -7.62 -13.27
CA GLU A 160 7.34 -7.29 -14.54
C GLU A 160 8.82 -7.68 -14.56
N VAL A 161 9.57 -7.36 -13.50
CA VAL A 161 10.99 -7.73 -13.44
C VAL A 161 11.19 -9.24 -13.33
N LYS A 162 10.35 -9.94 -12.55
CA LYS A 162 10.40 -11.41 -12.49
C LYS A 162 10.09 -12.04 -13.85
N PHE A 163 9.10 -11.51 -14.58
CA PHE A 163 8.79 -11.94 -15.94
C PHE A 163 9.96 -11.74 -16.90
N ILE A 164 10.63 -10.58 -16.85
CA ILE A 164 11.80 -10.30 -17.70
C ILE A 164 12.95 -11.27 -17.39
N ASN A 165 13.17 -11.60 -16.10
CA ASN A 165 14.27 -12.47 -15.68
C ASN A 165 14.03 -13.96 -16.04
N GLU A 166 12.77 -14.43 -16.03
CA GLU A 166 12.42 -15.84 -16.28
C GLU A 166 11.30 -15.96 -17.33
N THR A 167 11.45 -15.26 -18.45
CA THR A 167 10.38 -15.08 -19.46
C THR A 167 9.78 -16.38 -19.97
N GLU A 168 10.59 -17.41 -20.22
CA GLU A 168 10.11 -18.68 -20.77
C GLU A 168 9.18 -19.44 -19.79
N ALA A 169 9.58 -19.51 -18.52
CA ALA A 169 8.82 -20.18 -17.47
C ALA A 169 7.47 -19.48 -17.24
N TYR A 170 7.48 -18.15 -17.08
CA TYR A 170 6.25 -17.38 -16.91
C TYR A 170 5.37 -17.40 -18.16
N THR A 171 5.93 -17.28 -19.37
CA THR A 171 5.14 -17.32 -20.61
C THR A 171 4.37 -18.63 -20.75
N THR A 172 4.99 -19.75 -20.39
CA THR A 172 4.35 -21.07 -20.41
C THR A 172 3.18 -21.13 -19.44
N ALA A 173 3.39 -20.70 -18.18
CA ALA A 173 2.34 -20.70 -17.16
C ALA A 173 1.19 -19.72 -17.48
N ILE A 174 1.50 -18.53 -18.01
CA ILE A 174 0.51 -17.51 -18.40
C ILE A 174 -0.37 -18.01 -19.54
N ARG A 175 0.22 -18.63 -20.58
CA ARG A 175 -0.56 -19.19 -21.70
C ARG A 175 -1.47 -20.34 -21.26
N ALA A 176 -1.04 -21.11 -20.25
CA ALA A 176 -1.86 -22.15 -19.63
C ALA A 176 -2.89 -21.61 -18.64
N GLN A 177 -2.86 -20.31 -18.31
CA GLN A 177 -3.68 -19.68 -17.25
C GLN A 177 -3.51 -20.37 -15.89
N ASP A 178 -2.33 -20.92 -15.62
CA ASP A 178 -2.02 -21.70 -14.43
C ASP A 178 -1.59 -20.79 -13.27
N LYS A 179 -2.59 -20.37 -12.48
CA LYS A 179 -2.37 -19.50 -11.32
C LYS A 179 -1.47 -20.12 -10.25
N ASP A 180 -1.57 -21.43 -10.04
CA ASP A 180 -0.84 -22.12 -8.99
C ASP A 180 0.66 -22.19 -9.34
N THR A 181 0.97 -22.51 -10.60
CA THR A 181 2.35 -22.47 -11.09
C THR A 181 2.93 -21.05 -11.01
N ILE A 182 2.18 -20.02 -11.42
CA ILE A 182 2.64 -18.63 -11.28
C ILE A 182 2.90 -18.28 -9.81
N MET A 183 1.98 -18.59 -8.90
CA MET A 183 2.13 -18.32 -7.46
C MET A 183 3.37 -19.02 -6.89
N ASN A 184 3.64 -20.27 -7.29
CA ASN A 184 4.82 -21.02 -6.87
C ASN A 184 6.12 -20.37 -7.37
N LEU A 185 6.17 -19.93 -8.63
CA LEU A 185 7.33 -19.22 -9.20
C LEU A 185 7.59 -17.87 -8.50
N LEU A 186 6.53 -17.18 -8.08
CA LEU A 186 6.64 -15.89 -7.39
C LEU A 186 7.14 -16.00 -5.94
N THR A 187 6.91 -17.14 -5.29
CA THR A 187 7.09 -17.30 -3.84
C THR A 187 8.55 -17.52 -3.47
N ASP A 188 9.15 -16.53 -2.81
CA ASP A 188 10.45 -16.66 -2.15
C ASP A 188 10.26 -16.53 -0.63
N THR A 189 10.16 -17.69 0.04
CA THR A 189 9.91 -17.77 1.49
C THR A 189 11.02 -17.12 2.32
N LYS A 190 12.27 -17.10 1.83
CA LYS A 190 13.39 -16.45 2.52
C LYS A 190 13.23 -14.94 2.47
N VAL A 191 12.89 -14.39 1.31
CA VAL A 191 12.66 -12.95 1.15
C VAL A 191 11.45 -12.50 1.97
N GLU A 192 10.35 -13.26 1.97
CA GLU A 192 9.17 -12.96 2.79
C GLU A 192 9.51 -12.95 4.29
N ALA A 193 10.26 -13.95 4.79
CA ALA A 193 10.71 -13.99 6.17
C ALA A 193 11.62 -12.79 6.52
N MET A 194 12.52 -12.40 5.62
CA MET A 194 13.39 -11.23 5.81
C MET A 194 12.59 -9.92 5.85
N VAL A 195 11.55 -9.77 5.02
CA VAL A 195 10.65 -8.61 5.06
C VAL A 195 9.97 -8.53 6.42
N LYS A 196 9.38 -9.64 6.89
CA LYS A 196 8.70 -9.70 8.20
C LYS A 196 9.61 -9.33 9.37
N GLN A 197 10.82 -9.89 9.41
CA GLN A 197 11.82 -9.55 10.43
C GLN A 197 12.24 -8.07 10.36
N ARG A 198 12.43 -7.53 9.14
CA ARG A 198 12.84 -6.14 8.95
C ARG A 198 11.76 -5.16 9.38
N VAL A 199 10.50 -5.37 9.01
CA VAL A 199 9.40 -4.47 9.39
C VAL A 199 9.12 -4.52 10.89
N ALA A 200 9.24 -5.69 11.52
CA ALA A 200 9.14 -5.81 12.98
C ALA A 200 10.25 -5.01 13.68
N LYS A 201 11.50 -5.13 13.20
CA LYS A 201 12.63 -4.35 13.74
C LYS A 201 12.45 -2.84 13.53
N LYS A 202 11.98 -2.42 12.36
CA LYS A 202 11.69 -1.00 12.08
C LYS A 202 10.59 -0.46 13.00
N ALA A 203 9.52 -1.22 13.22
CA ALA A 203 8.44 -0.84 14.13
C ALA A 203 8.94 -0.67 15.58
N MET A 204 9.83 -1.57 16.05
CA MET A 204 10.47 -1.41 17.37
C MET A 204 11.29 -0.13 17.47
N VAL A 205 12.07 0.20 16.43
CA VAL A 205 12.95 1.37 16.43
C VAL A 205 12.15 2.67 16.31
N PHE A 206 11.21 2.77 15.38
CA PHE A 206 10.43 4.00 15.14
C PHE A 206 9.34 4.21 16.20
N GLY A 207 8.83 3.14 16.78
CA GLY A 207 7.81 3.16 17.82
C GLY A 207 8.35 3.42 19.22
N ALA A 208 9.66 3.31 19.44
CA ALA A 208 10.27 3.54 20.76
C ALA A 208 10.11 5.01 21.21
N GLU A 209 9.94 5.21 22.52
CA GLU A 209 10.07 6.52 23.14
C GLU A 209 11.54 6.90 23.24
N VAL A 210 11.89 8.11 22.79
CA VAL A 210 13.27 8.61 22.78
C VAL A 210 13.41 9.67 23.86
N THR A 211 14.04 9.32 24.97
CA THR A 211 14.32 10.24 26.09
C THR A 211 15.80 10.62 26.14
N LEU A 212 16.10 11.88 26.50
CA LEU A 212 17.49 12.37 26.60
C LEU A 212 18.23 11.88 27.85
N SER A 213 17.51 11.39 28.86
CA SER A 213 18.08 10.82 30.09
C SER A 213 18.05 9.30 30.03
N ASP A 214 19.23 8.67 30.14
CA ASP A 214 19.42 7.23 30.30
C ASP A 214 18.84 6.78 31.66
N SER A 215 17.52 6.74 31.72
CA SER A 215 16.77 6.40 32.92
C SER A 215 16.66 4.88 32.95
N ASN A 216 17.72 4.22 33.42
CA ASN A 216 17.70 2.82 33.81
C ASN A 216 16.56 2.59 34.83
N GLY A 217 15.37 2.15 34.40
CA GLY A 217 14.35 1.79 35.40
C GLY A 217 12.88 1.63 35.03
N SER A 218 12.46 1.56 33.77
CA SER A 218 11.12 1.05 33.45
C SER A 218 11.16 0.15 32.22
N ASN A 219 11.16 -1.16 32.45
CA ASN A 219 11.06 -2.23 31.45
C ASN A 219 9.64 -2.33 30.83
N THR A 220 8.94 -1.20 30.68
CA THR A 220 7.73 -1.12 29.87
C THR A 220 8.16 -0.57 28.53
N ASN A 221 8.48 -1.45 27.58
CA ASN A 221 8.66 -1.07 26.19
C ASN A 221 7.32 -0.55 25.63
N ASN A 222 6.95 0.67 25.98
CA ASN A 222 5.77 1.34 25.45
C ASN A 222 6.08 1.75 24.02
N TYR A 223 5.75 0.89 23.07
CA TYR A 223 5.83 1.23 21.66
C TYR A 223 4.60 2.04 21.26
N LYS A 224 4.79 3.10 20.47
CA LYS A 224 3.68 3.88 19.89
C LYS A 224 2.75 3.02 19.05
N VAL A 225 3.30 2.01 18.38
CA VAL A 225 2.56 0.92 17.71
C VAL A 225 3.24 -0.38 18.07
N GLU A 226 2.43 -1.36 18.48
CA GLU A 226 2.90 -2.71 18.80
C GLU A 226 3.63 -3.33 17.58
N PRO A 227 4.92 -3.71 17.69
CA PRO A 227 5.67 -4.31 16.59
C PRO A 227 5.03 -5.58 16.03
N SER A 228 4.30 -6.31 16.87
CA SER A 228 3.55 -7.50 16.50
C SER A 228 2.39 -7.19 15.55
N VAL A 229 1.73 -6.03 15.69
CA VAL A 229 0.66 -5.57 14.79
C VAL A 229 1.23 -5.30 13.40
N VAL A 230 2.38 -4.64 13.31
CA VAL A 230 3.06 -4.37 12.02
C VAL A 230 3.52 -5.68 11.36
N SER A 231 4.13 -6.59 12.13
CA SER A 231 4.56 -7.89 11.59
C SER A 231 3.37 -8.70 11.06
N ARG A 232 2.26 -8.75 11.82
CA ARG A 232 1.04 -9.45 11.43
C ARG A 232 0.39 -8.82 10.20
N LEU A 233 0.32 -7.49 10.13
CA LEU A 233 -0.15 -6.74 8.96
C LEU A 233 0.60 -7.18 7.69
N TYR A 234 1.93 -7.32 7.77
CA TYR A 234 2.72 -7.75 6.62
C TYR A 234 2.49 -9.21 6.24
N ASP A 235 2.42 -10.10 7.23
CA ASP A 235 2.25 -11.54 7.03
C ASP A 235 0.87 -11.91 6.46
N GLU A 236 -0.19 -11.35 7.05
CA GLU A 236 -1.56 -11.74 6.72
C GLU A 236 -2.15 -10.96 5.54
N TRP A 237 -1.69 -9.72 5.29
CA TRP A 237 -2.37 -8.83 4.33
C TRP A 237 -1.42 -8.26 3.28
N VAL A 238 -0.35 -7.55 3.66
CA VAL A 238 0.48 -6.84 2.67
C VAL A 238 1.17 -7.81 1.71
N ILE A 239 1.85 -8.84 2.22
CA ILE A 239 2.55 -9.81 1.35
C ILE A 239 1.54 -10.63 0.53
N PRO A 240 0.48 -11.23 1.11
CA PRO A 240 -0.51 -11.97 0.34
C PRO A 240 -1.20 -11.14 -0.76
N LEU A 241 -1.66 -9.92 -0.46
CA LEU A 241 -2.28 -9.06 -1.46
C LEU A 241 -1.29 -8.60 -2.53
N THR A 242 -0.01 -8.39 -2.19
CA THR A 242 1.02 -8.11 -3.20
C THR A 242 1.15 -9.29 -4.17
N LYS A 243 1.13 -10.54 -3.67
CA LYS A 243 1.17 -11.73 -4.52
C LYS A 243 -0.08 -11.87 -5.41
N VAL A 244 -1.27 -11.51 -4.90
CA VAL A 244 -2.48 -11.44 -5.74
C VAL A 244 -2.29 -10.46 -6.89
N VAL A 245 -1.76 -9.25 -6.61
CA VAL A 245 -1.43 -8.27 -7.65
C VAL A 245 -0.41 -8.84 -8.65
N GLU A 246 0.65 -9.49 -8.19
CA GLU A 246 1.68 -10.08 -9.04
C GLU A 246 1.09 -11.16 -9.98
N VAL A 247 0.25 -12.06 -9.45
CA VAL A 247 -0.42 -13.11 -10.25
C VAL A 247 -1.38 -12.50 -11.27
N ASP A 248 -2.28 -11.61 -10.84
CA ASP A 248 -3.28 -10.99 -11.72
C ASP A 248 -2.62 -10.12 -12.80
N TYR A 249 -1.48 -9.51 -12.50
CA TYR A 249 -0.65 -8.79 -13.46
C TYR A 249 -0.10 -9.75 -14.52
N LEU A 250 0.52 -10.85 -14.11
CA LEU A 250 1.15 -11.82 -15.01
C LEU A 250 0.13 -12.49 -15.93
N LEU A 251 -1.06 -12.83 -15.43
CA LEU A 251 -2.12 -13.44 -16.24
C LEU A 251 -2.55 -12.55 -17.42
N LYS A 252 -2.49 -11.23 -17.26
CA LYS A 252 -2.83 -10.23 -18.28
C LYS A 252 -1.61 -9.71 -19.04
N ARG A 253 -0.42 -10.23 -18.77
CA ARG A 253 0.84 -9.67 -19.26
C ARG A 253 1.06 -9.86 -20.76
N LEU A 254 0.44 -10.87 -21.35
CA LEU A 254 0.57 -11.23 -22.76
C LEU A 254 -0.65 -10.80 -23.61
N GLU A 255 -1.59 -10.05 -23.02
CA GLU A 255 -2.70 -9.38 -23.72
C GLU A 255 -2.21 -8.12 -24.44
#